data_AF-M6GHU3-F1
#
_entry.id   AF-M6GHU3-F1
#
_cell.length_a   1.000
_cell.length_b   1.000
_cell.length_c   1.000
_cell.angle_alpha   90.00
_cell.angle_beta   90.00
_cell.angle_gamma   90.00
#
_symmetry.space_group_name_H-M   'P 1'
#
loop_
_entity.id
_entity.type
_entity.pdbx_description
1 polymer ?
#
loop_
_entity_poly.entity_id
_entity_poly.type
_entity_poly.pdbx_seq_one_letter_code
_entity_poly.pdbx_strand_id
1 'polypeptide(L)' 'MEETIPYWKVEDFLFEQSDFGDYTHLNTCGMKKFVPVLAERISNFNL' A
#
# COMPACT_ATOMS: atom_id res chain seq x y z
N MET A 1 -14.93 12.26 20.03
CA MET A 1 -13.62 12.42 19.40
C MET A 1 -13.70 11.74 18.05
N GLU A 2 -13.39 12.43 16.96
CA GLU A 2 -13.18 11.75 15.68
C GLU A 2 -11.92 10.88 15.83
N GLU A 3 -12.07 9.57 15.62
CA GLU A 3 -10.93 8.66 15.56
C GLU A 3 -10.05 9.08 14.38
N THR A 4 -8.87 9.62 14.68
CA THR A 4 -7.90 9.96 13.65
C THR A 4 -7.26 8.65 13.20
N ILE A 5 -7.80 8.03 12.16
CA ILE A 5 -7.18 6.84 11.56
C ILE A 5 -5.87 7.29 10.91
N PRO A 6 -4.71 6.80 11.36
CA PRO A 6 -3.44 7.12 10.71
C PRO A 6 -3.48 6.57 9.29
N TYR A 7 -3.48 7.46 8.29
CA TYR A 7 -3.41 7.07 6.89
C TYR A 7 -1.93 7.00 6.48
N TRP A 8 -1.57 5.90 5.84
CA TRP A 8 -0.27 5.76 5.21
C TRP A 8 -0.42 5.99 3.72
N LYS A 9 0.26 7.03 3.19
CA LYS A 9 0.42 7.19 1.75
C LYS A 9 1.57 6.31 1.30
N VAL A 10 1.26 5.38 0.40
CA VAL A 10 2.28 4.59 -0.29
C VAL A 10 2.89 5.48 -1.36
N GLU A 11 4.22 5.48 -1.45
CA GLU A 11 4.93 6.32 -2.41
C GLU A 11 4.66 5.87 -3.85
N ASP A 12 4.42 6.84 -4.74
CA ASP A 12 4.01 6.61 -6.13
C ASP A 12 5.04 5.80 -6.94
N PHE A 13 6.33 5.87 -6.58
CA PHE A 13 7.39 5.14 -7.27
C PHE A 13 7.32 3.61 -7.09
N LEU A 14 6.47 3.12 -6.18
CA LEU A 14 6.34 1.69 -5.90
C LEU A 14 5.55 0.95 -7.01
N PHE A 15 4.76 1.69 -7.79
CA PHE A 15 3.85 1.12 -8.77
C PHE A 15 4.03 1.74 -10.15
N GLU A 16 3.85 0.91 -11.18
CA GLU A 16 3.77 1.32 -12.57
C GLU A 16 2.32 1.17 -13.06
N GLN A 17 1.97 1.78 -14.20
CA GLN A 17 0.61 1.69 -14.74
C GLN A 17 0.15 0.23 -14.97
N SER A 18 1.10 -0.68 -15.25
CA SER A 18 0.87 -2.11 -15.43
C SER A 18 0.50 -2.87 -14.15
N ASP A 19 0.69 -2.27 -12.97
CA ASP A 19 0.37 -2.86 -11.66
C ASP A 19 -1.10 -2.65 -11.26
N PHE A 20 -1.87 -1.91 -12.04
CA PHE A 20 -3.27 -1.65 -11.76
C PHE A 20 -4.19 -2.46 -12.69
N GLY A 21 -5.32 -2.93 -12.15
CA GLY A 21 -6.37 -3.60 -12.92
C GLY A 21 -7.31 -2.61 -13.61
N ASP A 22 -7.40 -1.41 -13.05
CA ASP A 22 -8.00 -0.20 -13.61
C ASP A 22 -7.11 1.01 -13.27
N TYR A 23 -7.64 2.23 -13.10
CA TYR A 23 -6.82 3.39 -12.70
C TYR A 23 -6.83 3.66 -11.17
N THR A 24 -7.47 2.80 -10.39
CA THR A 24 -7.69 2.96 -8.93
C THR A 24 -7.33 1.73 -8.10
N HIS A 25 -7.33 0.53 -8.67
CA HIS A 25 -7.15 -0.74 -7.96
C HIS A 25 -5.91 -1.47 -8.43
N LEU A 26 -5.10 -1.94 -7.48
CA LEU A 26 -3.97 -2.81 -7.77
C LEU A 26 -4.46 -4.15 -8.33
N ASN A 27 -3.81 -4.64 -9.38
CA ASN A 27 -3.97 -6.01 -9.85
C ASN A 27 -3.07 -6.97 -9.04
N THR A 28 -3.00 -8.24 -9.45
CA THR A 28 -2.18 -9.25 -8.76
C THR A 28 -0.69 -8.90 -8.71
N CYS A 29 -0.14 -8.28 -9.76
CA CYS A 29 1.26 -7.83 -9.78
C CYS A 29 1.48 -6.67 -8.80
N GLY A 30 0.60 -5.67 -8.82
CA GLY A 30 0.63 -4.56 -7.87
C GLY A 30 0.51 -5.03 -6.42
N MET A 31 -0.41 -5.96 -6.14
CA MET A 31 -0.56 -6.55 -4.81
C MET A 31 0.69 -7.31 -4.35
N LYS A 32 1.38 -8.01 -5.26
CA LYS A 32 2.66 -8.68 -4.94
C LYS A 32 3.76 -7.69 -4.55
N LYS A 33 3.78 -6.48 -5.13
CA LYS A 33 4.69 -5.40 -4.74
C LYS A 33 4.27 -4.76 -3.41
N PHE A 34 2.98 -4.56 -3.21
CA PHE A 34 2.43 -3.89 -2.03
C PHE A 34 2.55 -4.70 -0.73
N VAL A 35 2.21 -6.00 -0.78
CA VAL A 35 2.10 -6.85 0.43
C VAL A 35 3.40 -6.87 1.26
N PRO A 36 4.61 -7.02 0.70
CA PRO A 36 5.84 -6.98 1.47
C PRO A 36 6.08 -5.64 2.18
N VAL A 37 5.81 -4.52 1.50
CA VAL A 37 5.97 -3.17 2.08
C VAL A 37 4.96 -2.95 3.20
N LEU A 38 3.71 -3.39 3.00
CA LEU A 38 2.69 -3.36 4.04
C LEU A 38 3.11 -4.20 5.26
N ALA A 39 3.66 -5.40 5.04
CA ALA A 39 4.12 -6.27 6.11
C ALA A 39 5.29 -5.65 6.90
N GLU A 40 6.27 -5.06 6.22
CA GLU A 40 7.36 -4.33 6.86
C GLU A 40 6.84 -3.16 7.69
N ARG A 41 5.90 -2.37 7.14
CA ARG A 41 5.28 -1.27 7.86
C ARG A 41 4.56 -1.74 9.11
N ILE A 42 3.70 -2.76 9.01
CA ILE A 42 3.00 -3.34 10.17
C ILE A 42 4.02 -3.82 11.21
N SER A 43 5.08 -4.51 10.78
CA SER A 43 6.15 -4.97 11.67
C SER A 43 6.86 -3.82 12.40
N ASN A 44 7.05 -2.68 11.72
CA ASN A 44 7.66 -1.47 12.27
C ASN A 44 6.68 -0.59 13.08
N PHE A 45 5.36 -0.81 12.94
CA PHE A 45 4.31 -0.10 13.69
C PHE A 45 4.01 -0.72 15.07
N ASN A 46 4.58 -1.89 15.39
CA ASN A 46 4.67 -2.38 16.77
C ASN A 46 5.47 -1.35 17.59
N LEU A 47 4.90 -0.57 18.53
CA LEU A 47 4.24 -0.98 19.78
C LEU A 47 5.03 -2.05 20.54
#